data_AF-A0A7S0I3C6-F1
#
_entry.id   AF-A0A7S0I3C6-F1
#
_cell.length_a   1.000
_cell.length_b   1.000
_cell.length_c   1.000
_cell.angle_alpha   90.00
_cell.angle_beta   90.00
_cell.angle_gamma   90.00
#
_symmetry.space_group_name_H-M   'P 1'
#
loop_
_entity.id
_entity.type
_entity.pdbx_description
1 polymer ?
#
loop_
_entity_poly.entity_id
_entity_poly.type
_entity_poly.pdbx_seq_one_letter_code
_entity_poly.pdbx_strand_id
1 'polypeptide(L)'
;NSILGLTSGSQYKVKFTGKNGANLTTEVWSNIFSYDDTPPDVTGGLATLCPPTSALRLDLRSRFDCGSWPTPLKSDLDRHQASTSLLKVRWKGFVDPESQVVWCELRVIDQADGAEVWHEANVPCNGTEQQIEMTGLNLQHTHTYEVKLDVFNGAGLNSTTVTKTVYVDTTPPNISLVRVWDEANIDPTSLRDDTDVYVDTTP
;
A
#
# COMPACT_ATOMS: atom_id res chain seq x y z
N ASN A 1 -22.17 22.57 -15.80
CA ASN A 1 -21.75 23.83 -16.48
C ASN A 1 -21.68 24.97 -15.47
N SER A 2 -20.63 25.04 -14.67
CA SER A 2 -20.32 26.20 -13.82
C SER A 2 -19.50 27.20 -14.65
N ILE A 3 -20.04 28.41 -14.82
CA ILE A 3 -19.65 29.41 -15.82
C ILE A 3 -18.63 30.42 -15.26
N LEU A 4 -17.94 30.08 -14.17
CA LEU A 4 -17.11 31.03 -13.41
C LEU A 4 -15.61 30.98 -13.73
N GLY A 5 -15.15 29.98 -14.50
CA GLY A 5 -13.74 29.89 -14.93
C GLY A 5 -12.75 29.93 -13.76
N LEU A 6 -13.08 29.25 -12.66
CA LEU A 6 -12.20 29.16 -11.50
C LEU A 6 -11.01 28.24 -11.82
N THR A 7 -9.85 28.57 -11.28
CA THR A 7 -8.59 27.86 -11.43
C THR A 7 -8.30 27.13 -10.14
N SER A 8 -8.03 25.82 -10.22
CA SER A 8 -7.64 25.02 -9.05
C SER A 8 -6.42 25.63 -8.34
N GLY A 9 -6.40 25.53 -7.01
CA GLY A 9 -5.35 26.09 -6.15
C GLY A 9 -5.40 27.61 -5.97
N SER A 10 -6.36 28.31 -6.56
CA SER A 10 -6.53 29.76 -6.39
C SER A 10 -7.50 30.10 -5.26
N GLN A 11 -7.25 31.23 -4.60
CA GLN A 11 -8.12 31.79 -3.58
C GLN A 11 -9.05 32.85 -4.17
N TYR A 12 -10.32 32.77 -3.81
CA TYR A 12 -11.40 33.61 -4.31
C TYR A 12 -12.15 34.30 -3.17
N LYS A 13 -12.71 35.48 -3.48
CA LYS A 13 -13.71 36.15 -2.65
C LYS A 13 -14.82 36.69 -3.55
N VAL A 14 -16.06 36.57 -3.10
CA VAL A 14 -17.23 37.07 -3.84
C VAL A 14 -17.53 38.48 -3.36
N LYS A 15 -17.75 39.38 -4.31
CA LYS A 15 -18.20 40.75 -4.04
C LYS A 15 -19.69 40.86 -4.28
N PHE A 16 -20.43 41.34 -3.30
CA PHE A 16 -21.84 41.69 -3.42
C PHE A 16 -21.97 43.21 -3.48
N THR A 17 -22.56 43.73 -4.55
CA THR A 17 -22.86 45.16 -4.68
C THR A 17 -24.36 45.36 -4.70
N GLY A 18 -24.90 46.04 -3.68
CA GLY A 18 -26.30 46.43 -3.62
C GLY A 18 -26.46 47.89 -4.04
N LYS A 19 -27.45 48.21 -4.87
CA LYS A 19 -27.72 49.57 -5.34
C LYS A 19 -29.17 49.94 -5.08
N ASN A 20 -29.43 51.08 -4.45
CA ASN A 20 -30.81 51.54 -4.18
C ASN A 20 -31.36 52.42 -5.33
N GLY A 21 -32.64 52.77 -5.27
CA GLY A 21 -33.31 53.62 -6.26
C GLY A 21 -32.77 55.05 -6.37
N ALA A 22 -31.98 55.50 -5.39
CA ALA A 22 -31.27 56.79 -5.40
C ALA A 22 -29.84 56.67 -5.93
N ASN A 23 -29.49 55.56 -6.59
CA ASN A 23 -28.19 55.31 -7.21
C ASN A 23 -27.02 55.14 -6.22
N LEU A 24 -27.29 55.04 -4.91
CA LEU A 24 -26.28 54.76 -3.88
C LEU A 24 -25.95 53.26 -3.83
N THR A 25 -24.67 52.93 -3.68
CA THR A 25 -24.17 51.55 -3.66
C THR A 25 -23.56 51.19 -2.32
N THR A 26 -23.78 49.95 -1.87
CA THR A 26 -23.03 49.31 -0.78
C THR A 26 -22.33 48.07 -1.31
N GLU A 27 -21.17 47.75 -0.73
CA GLU A 27 -20.37 46.60 -1.14
C GLU A 27 -20.01 45.76 0.08
N VAL A 28 -20.21 44.45 -0.04
CA VAL A 28 -19.83 43.45 0.98
C VAL A 28 -19.00 42.37 0.31
N TRP A 29 -17.99 41.88 1.00
CA TRP A 29 -17.17 40.77 0.55
C TRP A 29 -17.52 39.50 1.34
N SER A 30 -17.51 38.36 0.68
CA SER A 30 -17.48 37.06 1.37
C SER A 30 -16.12 36.87 2.05
N ASN A 31 -16.05 35.83 2.88
CA ASN A 31 -14.78 35.24 3.30
C ASN A 31 -14.00 34.72 2.08
N ILE A 32 -12.70 34.53 2.23
CA ILE A 32 -11.87 33.86 1.21
C ILE A 32 -12.23 32.37 1.19
N PHE A 33 -12.29 31.78 0.00
CA PHE A 33 -12.39 30.33 -0.20
C PHE A 33 -11.39 29.88 -1.28
N SER A 34 -10.85 28.67 -1.17
CA SER A 34 -10.08 28.03 -2.25
C SER A 34 -11.01 27.24 -3.16
N TYR A 35 -10.64 27.16 -4.44
CA TYR A 35 -11.25 26.22 -5.39
C TYR A 35 -10.24 25.10 -5.65
N ASP A 36 -10.70 23.88 -5.49
CA ASP A 36 -9.92 22.67 -5.72
C ASP A 36 -10.79 21.67 -6.49
N ASP A 37 -10.31 21.24 -7.64
CA ASP A 37 -10.92 20.20 -8.48
C ASP A 37 -9.97 19.02 -8.77
N THR A 38 -8.86 18.96 -8.05
CA THR A 38 -7.83 17.94 -8.18
C THR A 38 -7.88 16.98 -6.99
N PRO A 39 -7.91 15.65 -7.19
CA PRO A 39 -7.78 14.71 -6.09
C PRO A 39 -6.33 14.68 -5.56
N PRO A 40 -6.10 14.15 -4.34
CA PRO A 40 -4.75 14.00 -3.80
C PRO A 40 -3.80 13.28 -4.76
N ASP A 41 -2.55 13.75 -4.87
CA ASP A 41 -1.55 13.17 -5.77
C ASP A 41 -1.06 11.79 -5.29
N VAL A 42 -1.25 10.78 -6.13
CA VAL A 42 -0.82 9.38 -5.90
C VAL A 42 0.58 9.08 -6.43
N THR A 43 1.24 10.02 -7.11
CA THR A 43 2.56 9.80 -7.75
C THR A 43 3.66 9.46 -6.73
N GLY A 44 3.44 9.78 -5.45
CA GLY A 44 4.25 9.29 -4.33
C GLY A 44 3.85 7.89 -3.81
N GLY A 45 2.57 7.51 -3.86
CA GLY A 45 2.01 6.37 -3.14
C GLY A 45 2.12 5.04 -3.88
N LEU A 46 3.19 4.28 -3.65
CA LEU A 46 3.17 2.83 -3.89
C LEU A 46 2.88 2.13 -2.58
N ALA A 47 1.67 1.62 -2.43
CA ALA A 47 1.37 0.69 -1.35
C ALA A 47 2.03 -0.66 -1.69
N THR A 48 2.80 -1.23 -0.77
CA THR A 48 3.45 -2.54 -0.95
C THR A 48 3.17 -3.44 0.25
N LEU A 49 2.70 -4.66 -0.02
CA LEU A 49 2.66 -5.72 0.98
C LEU A 49 4.08 -6.21 1.27
N CYS A 50 4.48 -6.21 2.54
CA CYS A 50 5.69 -6.89 3.01
C CYS A 50 5.22 -8.26 3.57
N PRO A 51 5.40 -9.39 2.87
CA PRO A 51 5.00 -10.69 3.41
C PRO A 51 5.79 -10.96 4.71
N PRO A 52 5.12 -11.34 5.81
CA PRO A 52 5.79 -11.88 6.99
C PRO A 52 6.33 -13.25 6.59
N THR A 53 7.61 -13.34 6.25
CA THR A 53 8.18 -14.50 5.55
C THR A 53 8.00 -15.83 6.30
N SER A 54 7.74 -16.89 5.54
CA SER A 54 7.86 -18.29 5.97
C SER A 54 8.31 -19.15 4.79
N ALA A 55 9.52 -18.93 4.30
CA ALA A 55 10.27 -19.96 3.59
C ALA A 55 11.64 -20.01 4.27
N LEU A 56 12.02 -21.21 4.72
CA LEU A 56 13.23 -21.52 5.49
C LEU A 56 14.42 -20.60 5.11
N ARG A 57 14.82 -19.71 6.02
CA ARG A 57 16.17 -19.13 5.98
C ARG A 57 16.81 -19.28 7.34
N LEU A 58 17.74 -20.23 7.42
CA LEU A 58 18.71 -20.30 8.49
C LEU A 58 19.67 -19.10 8.30
N ASP A 59 19.29 -17.93 8.80
CA ASP A 59 20.21 -16.80 8.91
C ASP A 59 20.05 -16.16 10.30
N LEU A 60 20.92 -16.56 11.23
CA LEU A 60 20.86 -16.23 12.66
C LEU A 60 21.24 -14.78 13.00
N ARG A 61 21.29 -13.85 12.05
CA ARG A 61 21.70 -12.45 12.31
C ARG A 61 20.95 -11.34 11.59
N SER A 62 19.85 -11.61 10.86
CA SER A 62 19.09 -10.51 10.25
C SER A 62 17.93 -10.05 11.14
N ARG A 63 17.99 -8.77 11.56
CA ARG A 63 16.78 -8.09 12.05
C ARG A 63 15.80 -8.03 10.87
N PHE A 64 14.54 -8.33 11.13
CA PHE A 64 13.46 -8.38 10.15
C PHE A 64 13.14 -6.98 9.58
N ASP A 65 14.01 -6.46 8.71
CA ASP A 65 13.78 -5.21 8.00
C ASP A 65 13.05 -5.51 6.68
N CYS A 66 11.90 -4.86 6.45
CA CYS A 66 11.38 -4.67 5.10
C CYS A 66 12.40 -3.75 4.42
N GLY A 67 13.31 -4.31 3.61
CA GLY A 67 14.46 -3.60 3.07
C GLY A 67 14.13 -2.26 2.39
N SER A 68 15.16 -1.44 2.20
CA SER A 68 15.12 -0.19 1.43
C SER A 68 14.30 -0.33 0.14
N TRP A 69 13.61 0.76 -0.25
CA TRP A 69 12.85 0.94 -1.49
C TRP A 69 13.18 -0.10 -2.57
N PRO A 70 12.21 -0.84 -3.11
CA PRO A 70 12.54 -1.88 -4.05
C PRO A 70 13.13 -1.21 -5.30
N THR A 71 14.40 -1.53 -5.58
CA THR A 71 14.74 -1.87 -6.96
C THR A 71 13.71 -2.91 -7.45
N PRO A 72 13.31 -2.89 -8.73
CA PRO A 72 12.25 -3.76 -9.24
C PRO A 72 12.48 -5.20 -8.75
N LEU A 73 11.54 -5.70 -7.93
CA LEU A 73 11.76 -6.91 -7.13
C LEU A 73 12.07 -8.12 -8.00
N LYS A 74 13.02 -8.87 -7.46
CA LYS A 74 13.50 -10.18 -7.83
C LYS A 74 12.39 -11.23 -7.60
N SER A 75 11.80 -11.73 -8.70
CA SER A 75 10.99 -12.98 -8.81
C SER A 75 9.65 -13.06 -8.07
N ASP A 76 8.73 -13.86 -8.63
CA ASP A 76 7.34 -14.11 -8.16
C ASP A 76 7.18 -14.64 -6.72
N LEU A 77 8.29 -14.98 -6.03
CA LEU A 77 8.30 -15.53 -4.68
C LEU A 77 7.84 -14.51 -3.61
N ASP A 78 8.08 -13.21 -3.81
CA ASP A 78 7.69 -12.15 -2.88
C ASP A 78 6.16 -11.92 -2.82
N ARG A 79 5.38 -12.66 -3.63
CA ARG A 79 3.91 -12.62 -3.66
C ARG A 79 3.27 -13.76 -2.87
N HIS A 80 4.05 -14.61 -2.20
CA HIS A 80 3.51 -15.72 -1.40
C HIS A 80 3.80 -15.51 0.09
N GLN A 81 2.89 -15.94 0.94
CA GLN A 81 3.09 -15.99 2.39
C GLN A 81 2.33 -17.16 3.01
N ALA A 82 2.73 -17.58 4.21
CA ALA A 82 2.03 -18.63 4.96
C ALA A 82 1.13 -18.10 6.09
N SER A 83 1.25 -16.82 6.45
CA SER A 83 0.46 -16.29 7.56
C SER A 83 -0.99 -16.10 7.14
N THR A 84 -1.91 -16.56 7.99
CA THR A 84 -3.35 -16.37 7.82
C THR A 84 -3.90 -15.22 8.65
N SER A 85 -3.11 -14.64 9.55
CA SER A 85 -3.59 -13.64 10.52
C SER A 85 -2.83 -12.32 10.49
N LEU A 86 -1.91 -12.17 9.53
CA LEU A 86 -0.98 -11.05 9.50
C LEU A 86 -0.78 -10.54 8.07
N LEU A 87 -0.97 -9.24 7.87
CA LEU A 87 -0.51 -8.51 6.70
C LEU A 87 0.27 -7.29 7.14
N LYS A 88 1.37 -6.99 6.46
CA LYS A 88 2.10 -5.74 6.66
C LYS A 88 2.08 -4.95 5.36
N VAL A 89 1.73 -3.67 5.43
CA VAL A 89 1.70 -2.78 4.28
C VAL A 89 2.47 -1.51 4.59
N ARG A 90 3.19 -1.01 3.57
CA ARG A 90 3.89 0.28 3.62
C ARG A 90 3.49 1.16 2.45
N TRP A 91 3.47 2.47 2.65
CA TRP A 91 3.18 3.46 1.62
C TRP A 91 3.94 4.77 1.88
N LYS A 92 4.08 5.59 0.85
CA LYS A 92 4.54 6.98 0.95
C LYS A 92 3.35 7.87 1.27
N GLY A 93 3.60 8.99 1.96
CA GLY A 93 2.56 9.98 2.20
C GLY A 93 2.09 10.65 0.90
N PHE A 94 0.89 11.21 0.99
CA PHE A 94 0.18 11.89 -0.08
C PHE A 94 0.23 13.39 0.15
N VAL A 95 0.10 14.15 -0.93
CA VAL A 95 0.06 15.60 -0.88
C VAL A 95 -1.06 16.11 -1.75
N ASP A 96 -1.69 17.18 -1.29
CA ASP A 96 -2.72 17.91 -2.00
C ASP A 96 -2.48 19.40 -1.70
N PRO A 97 -1.73 20.12 -2.56
CA PRO A 97 -1.39 21.52 -2.35
C PRO A 97 -2.60 22.46 -2.23
N GLU A 98 -3.74 22.08 -2.83
CA GLU A 98 -4.91 22.92 -3.02
C GLU A 98 -5.85 22.94 -1.81
N SER A 99 -6.15 21.78 -1.23
CA SER A 99 -7.06 21.64 -0.08
C SER A 99 -6.53 20.76 1.07
N GLN A 100 -5.30 20.26 0.96
CA GLN A 100 -4.64 19.37 1.92
C GLN A 100 -5.30 17.99 2.01
N VAL A 101 -4.49 16.98 2.35
CA VAL A 101 -4.98 15.65 2.69
C VAL A 101 -5.59 15.70 4.09
N VAL A 102 -6.84 15.25 4.23
CA VAL A 102 -7.59 15.37 5.50
C VAL A 102 -7.83 14.05 6.23
N TRP A 103 -8.00 12.94 5.50
CA TRP A 103 -8.15 11.60 6.09
C TRP A 103 -7.94 10.50 5.05
N CYS A 104 -7.64 9.29 5.52
CA CYS A 104 -7.35 8.14 4.69
C CYS A 104 -7.91 6.85 5.31
N GLU A 105 -8.29 5.90 4.46
CA GLU A 105 -8.87 4.62 4.84
C GLU A 105 -8.12 3.47 4.16
N LEU A 106 -7.91 2.38 4.90
CA LEU A 106 -7.19 1.21 4.44
C LEU A 106 -8.09 -0.02 4.49
N ARG A 107 -8.14 -0.81 3.41
CA ARG A 107 -9.02 -1.98 3.29
C ARG A 107 -8.25 -3.17 2.74
N VAL A 108 -8.51 -4.36 3.27
CA VAL A 108 -8.01 -5.63 2.72
C VAL A 108 -9.15 -6.29 1.94
N ILE A 109 -8.90 -6.58 0.67
CA ILE A 109 -9.87 -7.21 -0.23
C ILE A 109 -9.40 -8.61 -0.59
N ASP A 110 -10.29 -9.58 -0.44
CA ASP A 110 -10.13 -10.94 -0.97
C ASP A 110 -10.50 -10.96 -2.45
N GLN A 111 -9.59 -11.37 -3.33
CA GLN A 111 -9.86 -11.44 -4.77
C GLN A 111 -10.73 -12.65 -5.16
N ALA A 112 -10.90 -13.64 -4.28
CA ALA A 112 -11.71 -14.81 -4.58
C ALA A 112 -13.20 -14.46 -4.76
N ASP A 113 -13.72 -13.56 -3.92
CA ASP A 113 -15.13 -13.15 -3.89
C ASP A 113 -15.35 -11.63 -3.86
N GLY A 114 -14.27 -10.84 -3.76
CA GLY A 114 -14.32 -9.38 -3.66
C GLY A 114 -14.65 -8.87 -2.25
N ALA A 115 -14.65 -9.73 -1.23
CA ALA A 115 -15.02 -9.35 0.13
C ALA A 115 -13.98 -8.41 0.77
N GLU A 116 -14.47 -7.37 1.45
CA GLU A 116 -13.67 -6.60 2.40
C GLU A 116 -13.53 -7.41 3.69
N VAL A 117 -12.34 -7.95 3.93
CA VAL A 117 -12.07 -8.81 5.10
C VAL A 117 -11.50 -8.03 6.28
N TRP A 118 -11.08 -6.79 6.05
CA TRP A 118 -10.58 -5.89 7.07
C TRP A 118 -10.62 -4.44 6.60
N HIS A 119 -10.85 -3.51 7.54
CA HIS A 119 -10.91 -2.08 7.27
C HIS A 119 -10.53 -1.28 8.52
N GLU A 120 -9.70 -0.25 8.32
CA GLU A 120 -9.40 0.79 9.31
C GLU A 120 -9.54 2.17 8.68
N ALA A 121 -10.31 3.04 9.33
CA ALA A 121 -10.46 4.43 8.95
C ALA A 121 -9.43 5.31 9.69
N ASN A 122 -9.11 6.47 9.12
CA ASN A 122 -8.17 7.45 9.69
C ASN A 122 -6.74 6.91 9.86
N VAL A 123 -6.26 6.13 8.89
CA VAL A 123 -4.85 5.71 8.86
C VAL A 123 -3.93 6.89 8.52
N PRO A 124 -2.65 6.89 8.93
CA PRO A 124 -1.71 7.95 8.61
C PRO A 124 -1.47 8.08 7.10
N CYS A 125 -1.55 9.29 6.54
CA CYS A 125 -1.25 9.50 5.12
C CYS A 125 -0.36 10.71 4.81
N ASN A 126 0.21 11.32 5.84
CA ASN A 126 1.19 12.40 5.70
C ASN A 126 2.60 11.88 5.97
N GLY A 127 3.64 12.54 5.46
CA GLY A 127 5.05 12.22 5.75
C GLY A 127 5.74 11.37 4.69
N THR A 128 7.00 11.01 4.94
CA THR A 128 7.87 10.37 3.92
C THR A 128 7.59 8.88 3.75
N GLU A 129 7.21 8.18 4.81
CA GLU A 129 6.92 6.74 4.80
C GLU A 129 6.01 6.38 5.96
N GLN A 130 5.05 5.51 5.69
CA GLN A 130 4.08 4.96 6.64
C GLN A 130 4.06 3.44 6.51
N GLN A 131 3.82 2.75 7.62
CA GLN A 131 3.61 1.30 7.62
C GLN A 131 2.60 0.91 8.70
N ILE A 132 1.77 -0.09 8.39
CA ILE A 132 0.86 -0.70 9.36
C ILE A 132 1.01 -2.22 9.29
N GLU A 133 0.95 -2.83 10.47
CA GLU A 133 0.84 -4.27 10.67
C GLU A 133 -0.61 -4.59 11.07
N MET A 134 -1.31 -5.29 10.20
CA MET A 134 -2.69 -5.75 10.40
C MET A 134 -2.65 -7.15 11.00
N THR A 135 -3.07 -7.28 12.25
CA THR A 135 -3.07 -8.55 13.00
C THR A 135 -4.50 -9.05 13.22
N GLY A 136 -4.66 -10.33 13.55
CA GLY A 136 -5.97 -10.93 13.84
C GLY A 136 -6.87 -11.13 12.62
N LEU A 137 -6.28 -11.16 11.41
CA LEU A 137 -6.97 -11.46 10.16
C LEU A 137 -7.41 -12.93 10.10
N ASN A 138 -8.33 -13.24 9.19
CA ASN A 138 -8.76 -14.61 8.89
C ASN A 138 -8.60 -14.90 7.38
N LEU A 139 -7.36 -14.80 6.91
CA LEU A 139 -7.00 -15.06 5.51
C LEU A 139 -7.07 -16.56 5.22
N GLN A 140 -7.59 -16.91 4.05
CA GLN A 140 -7.81 -18.30 3.65
C GLN A 140 -6.65 -18.82 2.82
N HIS A 141 -6.29 -20.09 3.02
CA HIS A 141 -5.34 -20.76 2.13
C HIS A 141 -5.87 -20.77 0.69
N THR A 142 -4.98 -20.61 -0.28
CA THR A 142 -5.23 -20.48 -1.72
C THR A 142 -5.93 -19.20 -2.18
N HIS A 143 -6.20 -18.27 -1.25
CA HIS A 143 -6.77 -16.98 -1.60
C HIS A 143 -5.68 -15.94 -1.87
N THR A 144 -6.06 -14.93 -2.66
CA THR A 144 -5.20 -13.81 -3.05
C THR A 144 -5.78 -12.52 -2.49
N TYR A 145 -4.98 -11.76 -1.76
CA TYR A 145 -5.41 -10.52 -1.11
C TYR A 145 -4.71 -9.30 -1.70
N GLU A 146 -5.43 -8.20 -1.77
CA GLU A 146 -4.89 -6.87 -2.07
C GLU A 146 -5.27 -5.88 -0.97
N VAL A 147 -4.47 -4.82 -0.82
CA VAL A 147 -4.78 -3.73 0.09
C VAL A 147 -5.06 -2.48 -0.72
N LYS A 148 -6.17 -1.81 -0.41
CA LYS A 148 -6.58 -0.54 -0.99
C LYS A 148 -6.40 0.56 0.04
N LEU A 149 -5.83 1.67 -0.40
CA LEU A 149 -5.68 2.90 0.38
C LEU A 149 -6.43 4.01 -0.34
N ASP A 150 -7.52 4.46 0.27
CA ASP A 150 -8.30 5.61 -0.18
C ASP A 150 -7.85 6.85 0.58
N VAL A 151 -7.55 7.92 -0.14
CA VAL A 151 -7.00 9.18 0.38
C VAL A 151 -7.93 10.29 -0.02
N PHE A 152 -8.34 11.14 0.92
CA PHE A 152 -9.29 12.20 0.67
C PHE A 152 -8.70 13.57 1.02
N ASN A 153 -9.03 14.58 0.21
CA ASN A 153 -8.63 15.96 0.46
C ASN A 153 -9.74 16.80 1.10
N GLY A 154 -9.42 18.05 1.44
CA GLY A 154 -10.35 19.01 2.04
C GLY A 154 -11.50 19.44 1.13
N ALA A 155 -11.41 19.19 -0.17
CA ALA A 155 -12.49 19.38 -1.15
C ALA A 155 -13.46 18.19 -1.23
N GLY A 156 -13.17 17.09 -0.52
CA GLY A 156 -13.96 15.87 -0.55
C GLY A 156 -13.71 14.99 -1.78
N LEU A 157 -12.66 15.29 -2.56
CA LEU A 157 -12.18 14.42 -3.63
C LEU A 157 -11.28 13.34 -3.05
N ASN A 158 -11.21 12.20 -3.74
CA ASN A 158 -10.38 11.09 -3.32
C ASN A 158 -9.52 10.52 -4.44
N SER A 159 -8.43 9.88 -4.04
CA SER A 159 -7.63 9.01 -4.88
C SER A 159 -7.42 7.66 -4.20
N THR A 160 -7.25 6.61 -5.00
CA THR A 160 -7.11 5.24 -4.52
C THR A 160 -5.79 4.65 -5.02
N THR A 161 -5.00 4.09 -4.10
CA THR A 161 -3.80 3.30 -4.41
C THR A 161 -4.06 1.85 -4.02
N VAL A 162 -3.66 0.91 -4.89
CA VAL A 162 -3.80 -0.54 -4.64
C VAL A 162 -2.41 -1.19 -4.59
N THR A 163 -2.20 -2.10 -3.65
CA THR A 163 -0.96 -2.88 -3.57
C THR A 163 -0.86 -3.90 -4.70
N LYS A 164 0.35 -4.46 -4.90
CA LYS A 164 0.45 -5.81 -5.49
C LYS A 164 -0.27 -6.82 -4.59
N THR A 165 -0.71 -7.92 -5.18
CA THR A 165 -1.41 -8.97 -4.44
C THR A 165 -0.47 -9.92 -3.71
N VAL A 166 -0.98 -10.54 -2.65
CA VAL A 166 -0.32 -11.64 -1.93
C VAL A 166 -1.20 -12.89 -1.93
N TYR A 167 -0.63 -14.03 -2.27
CA TYR A 167 -1.24 -15.35 -2.25
C TYR A 167 -0.90 -16.07 -0.94
N VAL A 168 -1.89 -16.67 -0.29
CA VAL A 168 -1.71 -17.36 1.00
C VAL A 168 -1.54 -18.87 0.76
N ASP A 169 -0.32 -19.36 0.98
CA ASP A 169 0.03 -20.77 0.91
C ASP A 169 0.47 -21.30 2.28
N THR A 170 -0.35 -22.14 2.90
CA THR A 170 -0.07 -22.73 4.21
C THR A 170 0.53 -24.14 4.11
N THR A 171 0.84 -24.62 2.89
CA THR A 171 1.36 -25.96 2.68
C THR A 171 2.88 -25.99 2.81
N PRO A 172 3.46 -26.91 3.61
CA PRO A 172 4.89 -27.13 3.61
C PRO A 172 5.32 -27.83 2.30
N PRO A 173 6.57 -27.64 1.84
CA PRO A 173 7.09 -28.39 0.70
C PRO A 173 7.16 -29.90 1.03
N ASN A 174 6.90 -30.74 0.01
CA ASN A 174 7.01 -32.19 0.15
C ASN A 174 8.45 -32.64 -0.13
N ILE A 175 9.17 -33.10 0.91
CA ILE A 175 10.49 -33.71 0.74
C ILE A 175 10.30 -35.20 0.43
N SER A 176 10.51 -35.59 -0.82
CA SER A 176 10.31 -36.97 -1.29
C SER A 176 11.61 -37.74 -1.56
N LEU A 177 12.73 -37.04 -1.73
CA LEU A 177 14.05 -37.64 -1.95
C LEU A 177 15.13 -36.81 -1.26
N VAL A 178 15.87 -37.42 -0.34
CA VAL A 178 17.11 -36.85 0.20
C VAL A 178 18.27 -37.58 -0.46
N ARG A 179 19.07 -36.87 -1.25
CA ARG A 179 20.31 -37.41 -1.81
C ARG A 179 21.46 -37.05 -0.88
N VAL A 180 22.13 -38.07 -0.34
CA VAL A 180 23.41 -37.89 0.35
C VAL A 180 24.51 -38.07 -0.69
N TRP A 181 25.33 -37.04 -0.89
CA TRP A 181 26.49 -37.08 -1.76
C TRP A 181 27.76 -37.13 -0.92
N ASP A 182 28.73 -37.96 -1.33
CA ASP A 182 30.11 -37.90 -0.84
C ASP A 182 30.85 -36.79 -1.63
N GLU A 183 31.58 -35.92 -0.95
CA GLU A 183 32.06 -34.61 -1.46
C GLU A 183 33.02 -34.69 -2.66
N ALA A 184 33.44 -35.88 -3.09
CA ALA A 184 34.50 -36.04 -4.07
C ALA A 184 34.11 -35.71 -5.53
N ASN A 185 32.83 -35.53 -5.88
CA ASN A 185 32.41 -35.29 -7.29
C ASN A 185 31.03 -34.61 -7.44
N ILE A 186 30.80 -33.45 -6.81
CA ILE A 186 29.57 -32.68 -7.05
C ILE A 186 29.78 -31.68 -8.20
N ASP A 187 28.97 -31.81 -9.26
CA ASP A 187 28.72 -30.73 -10.21
C ASP A 187 27.71 -29.76 -9.57
N PRO A 188 28.09 -28.51 -9.25
CA PRO A 188 27.23 -27.54 -8.59
C PRO A 188 26.02 -27.12 -9.44
N THR A 189 25.96 -27.49 -10.73
CA THR A 189 24.81 -27.24 -11.61
C THR A 189 23.73 -28.33 -11.58
N SER A 190 23.96 -29.42 -10.84
CA SER A 190 23.03 -30.54 -10.66
C SER A 190 22.01 -30.33 -9.53
N LEU A 191 22.24 -29.35 -8.65
CA LEU A 191 21.31 -28.93 -7.60
C LEU A 191 20.27 -28.00 -8.22
N ARG A 192 19.11 -28.56 -8.57
CA ARG A 192 18.04 -27.82 -9.27
C ARG A 192 16.70 -27.85 -8.55
N ASP A 193 16.61 -28.50 -7.39
CA ASP A 193 15.33 -28.67 -6.69
C ASP A 193 15.43 -28.32 -5.20
N ASP A 194 14.35 -27.78 -4.64
CA ASP A 194 14.23 -27.33 -3.23
C ASP A 194 14.22 -28.52 -2.24
N THR A 195 14.41 -29.75 -2.72
CA THR A 195 14.52 -30.98 -1.92
C THR A 195 15.94 -31.31 -1.46
N ASP A 196 16.94 -30.59 -1.96
CA ASP A 196 18.35 -30.89 -1.67
C ASP A 196 18.77 -30.30 -0.32
N VAL A 197 19.01 -31.15 0.68
CA VAL A 197 19.47 -30.77 2.02
C VAL A 197 20.96 -31.05 2.15
N TYR A 198 21.74 -30.03 2.54
CA TYR A 198 23.15 -30.19 2.88
C TYR A 198 23.26 -30.73 4.32
N VAL A 199 23.97 -31.84 4.51
CA VAL A 199 24.39 -32.29 5.83
C VAL A 199 25.85 -31.93 5.98
N ASP A 200 26.15 -30.99 6.88
CA ASP A 200 27.53 -30.68 7.25
C ASP A 200 28.09 -31.86 8.05
N THR A 201 29.04 -32.59 7.45
CA THR A 201 29.73 -33.72 8.08
C THR A 201 31.09 -33.34 8.65
N THR A 202 31.39 -32.05 8.83
CA THR A 202 32.58 -31.67 9.58
C THR A 202 32.45 -32.13 11.04
N PRO A 203 33.46 -32.82 11.59
CA PRO A 203 33.39 -33.39 12.95
C PRO A 203 33.39 -32.34 14.06
#